data_AF-A0A1F8NYD4-F1
#
_entry.id   AF-A0A1F8NYD4-F1
#
_cell.length_a   1.000
_cell.length_b   1.000
_cell.length_c   1.000
_cell.angle_alpha   90.00
_cell.angle_beta   90.00
_cell.angle_gamma   90.00
#
_symmetry.space_group_name_H-M   'P 1'
#
loop_
_entity.id
_entity.type
_entity.pdbx_description
1 polymer ?
#
loop_
_entity_poly.entity_id
_entity_poly.type
_entity_poly.pdbx_seq_one_letter_code
_entity_poly.pdbx_strand_id
1 'polypeptide(L)'
;MVKRIKKPAIKQEKRLEWLKRAEQGETVPKIAEADQVDVRTVRKHVELGRMERDMQQARSAVLRDSLEGHYRDLLDTARNIENQVNAESQIAQDKDVPLMYGLHQHTPRSPLWENTRKWNRTVTELGELEAKIRNDIQTAVEADDRLKGLISKYSGGIIPAVINVLVHQVNKWTRGEEGLIMNRDFHIEKTAEGRVLPRYGFSNFGEIEGYQVETLKAVLVDVEVRIKQWPECSQMENLLNRLSRLKKSIREVLTTIILRRILPGKCKYCPL
;
A
#
# COMPACT_ATOMS: atom_id res chain seq x y z
N MET A 1 -21.85 -64.63 43.82
CA MET A 1 -21.10 -63.81 42.84
C MET A 1 -20.89 -62.42 43.43
N VAL A 2 -19.68 -62.08 43.85
CA VAL A 2 -19.36 -60.77 44.42
C VAL A 2 -19.43 -59.73 43.30
N LYS A 3 -20.35 -58.76 43.40
CA LYS A 3 -20.45 -57.64 42.45
C LYS A 3 -19.10 -56.91 42.41
N ARG A 4 -18.45 -56.85 41.24
CA ARG A 4 -17.26 -56.02 41.01
C ARG A 4 -17.63 -54.55 41.26
N ILE A 5 -17.31 -54.04 42.44
CA ILE A 5 -17.38 -52.61 42.74
C ILE A 5 -16.32 -51.94 41.85
N LYS A 6 -16.75 -51.17 40.84
CA LYS A 6 -15.82 -50.37 40.03
C LYS A 6 -15.18 -49.33 40.96
N LYS A 7 -13.86 -49.40 41.11
CA LYS A 7 -13.10 -48.34 41.80
C LYS A 7 -13.39 -46.99 41.10
N PRO A 8 -13.51 -45.89 41.86
CA PRO A 8 -13.77 -44.57 41.29
C PRO A 8 -12.66 -44.19 40.31
N ALA A 9 -13.03 -43.52 39.21
CA ALA A 9 -12.07 -43.03 38.24
C ALA A 9 -11.07 -42.05 38.89
N ILE A 10 -9.79 -42.20 38.59
CA ILE A 10 -8.75 -41.29 39.05
C ILE A 10 -9.00 -39.90 38.45
N LYS A 11 -9.15 -38.89 39.32
CA LYS A 11 -9.37 -37.49 38.94
C LYS A 11 -8.12 -36.88 38.29
N GLN A 12 -8.32 -35.83 37.50
CA GLN A 12 -7.24 -35.12 36.79
C GLN A 12 -6.20 -34.52 37.75
N GLU A 13 -6.62 -33.96 38.88
CA GLU A 13 -5.72 -33.40 39.90
C GLU A 13 -4.73 -34.45 40.42
N LYS A 14 -5.21 -35.65 40.74
CA LYS A 14 -4.37 -36.76 41.23
C LYS A 14 -3.39 -37.25 40.17
N ARG A 15 -3.79 -37.19 38.89
CA ARG A 15 -2.92 -37.50 37.75
C ARG A 15 -1.78 -36.49 37.61
N LEU A 16 -2.08 -35.19 37.75
CA LEU A 16 -1.08 -34.12 37.72
C LEU A 16 -0.11 -34.23 38.91
N GLU A 17 -0.61 -34.62 40.08
CA GLU A 17 0.20 -34.87 41.27
C GLU A 17 1.18 -36.05 41.05
N TRP A 18 0.71 -37.18 40.51
CA TRP A 18 1.56 -38.33 40.19
C TRP A 18 2.59 -38.01 39.11
N LEU A 19 2.21 -37.24 38.09
CA LEU A 19 3.14 -36.77 37.07
C LEU A 19 4.26 -35.92 37.71
N LYS A 20 3.89 -34.96 38.56
CA LYS A 20 4.84 -34.08 39.25
C LYS A 20 5.81 -34.86 40.14
N ARG A 21 5.32 -35.82 40.92
CA ARG A 21 6.15 -36.69 41.77
C ARG A 21 7.12 -37.54 40.96
N ALA A 22 6.65 -38.10 39.84
CA ALA A 22 7.49 -38.87 38.93
C ALA A 22 8.61 -38.02 38.29
N GLU A 23 8.31 -36.76 37.95
CA GLU A 23 9.30 -35.82 37.39
C GLU A 23 10.30 -35.30 38.42
N GLN A 24 9.92 -35.27 39.69
CA GLN A 24 10.81 -34.96 40.82
C GLN A 24 11.71 -36.13 41.21
N GLY A 25 11.63 -37.26 40.49
CA GLY A 25 12.51 -38.43 40.67
C GLY A 25 11.90 -39.57 41.49
N GLU A 26 10.63 -39.47 41.91
CA GLU A 26 9.97 -40.58 42.61
C GLU A 26 9.60 -41.70 41.62
N THR A 27 9.92 -42.95 41.96
CA THR A 27 9.63 -44.08 41.06
C THR A 27 8.15 -44.45 41.11
N VAL A 28 7.60 -44.89 39.97
CA VAL A 28 6.19 -45.32 39.86
C VAL A 28 5.79 -46.37 40.92
N PRO A 29 6.63 -47.37 41.28
CA PRO A 29 6.33 -48.28 42.38
C PRO A 29 6.21 -47.60 43.75
N LYS A 30 7.06 -46.59 44.05
CA LYS A 30 7.00 -45.83 45.30
C LYS A 30 5.73 -44.97 45.40
N ILE A 31 5.34 -44.33 44.29
CA ILE A 31 4.09 -43.57 44.20
C ILE A 31 2.87 -44.49 44.40
N ALA A 32 2.90 -45.68 43.78
CA ALA A 32 1.86 -46.69 43.91
C ALA A 32 1.71 -47.23 45.34
N GLU A 33 2.83 -47.47 46.02
CA GLU A 33 2.87 -47.88 47.43
C GLU A 33 2.34 -46.79 48.36
N ALA A 34 2.82 -45.54 48.20
CA ALA A 34 2.41 -44.40 49.00
C ALA A 34 0.91 -44.10 48.88
N ASP A 35 0.35 -44.22 47.68
CA ASP A 35 -1.04 -43.88 47.40
C ASP A 35 -1.97 -45.09 47.41
N GLN A 36 -1.45 -46.29 47.72
CA GLN A 36 -2.18 -47.57 47.78
C GLN A 36 -2.94 -47.89 46.48
N VAL A 37 -2.32 -47.61 45.34
CA VAL A 37 -2.85 -47.85 43.99
C VAL A 37 -1.99 -48.86 43.24
N ASP A 38 -2.59 -49.66 42.37
CA ASP A 38 -1.84 -50.61 41.54
C ASP A 38 -0.80 -49.90 40.64
N VAL A 39 0.41 -50.46 40.59
CA VAL A 39 1.56 -49.89 39.84
C VAL A 39 1.23 -49.65 38.36
N ARG A 40 0.42 -50.52 37.72
CA ARG A 40 0.01 -50.35 36.32
C ARG A 40 -0.94 -49.16 36.15
N THR A 41 -1.76 -48.89 37.17
CA THR A 41 -2.67 -47.74 37.19
C THR A 41 -1.89 -46.43 37.31
N VAL A 42 -0.93 -46.36 38.24
CA VAL A 42 -0.07 -45.17 38.37
C VAL A 42 0.76 -44.97 37.09
N ARG A 43 1.39 -46.02 36.54
CA ARG A 43 2.14 -45.93 35.27
C ARG A 43 1.28 -45.38 34.14
N LYS A 44 0.08 -45.95 33.94
CA LYS A 44 -0.86 -45.51 32.90
C LYS A 44 -1.23 -44.04 33.08
N HIS A 45 -1.52 -43.61 34.30
CA HIS A 45 -1.93 -42.22 34.56
C HIS A 45 -0.78 -41.22 34.46
N VAL A 46 0.45 -41.61 34.83
CA VAL A 46 1.65 -40.79 34.56
C VAL A 46 1.87 -40.63 33.05
N GLU A 47 1.77 -41.70 32.26
CA GLU A 47 1.88 -41.62 30.79
C GLU A 47 0.76 -40.78 30.18
N LEU A 48 -0.50 -40.95 30.62
CA LEU A 48 -1.61 -40.09 30.19
C LEU A 48 -1.37 -38.62 30.56
N GLY A 49 -0.81 -38.35 31.74
CA GLY A 49 -0.46 -36.99 32.16
C GLY A 49 0.63 -36.37 31.29
N ARG A 50 1.65 -37.14 30.89
CA ARG A 50 2.67 -36.71 29.92
C ARG A 50 2.02 -36.36 28.58
N MET A 51 1.22 -37.27 28.02
CA MET A 51 0.51 -37.04 26.75
C MET A 51 -0.40 -35.81 26.79
N GLU A 52 -1.16 -35.60 27.88
CA GLU A 52 -2.02 -34.43 28.04
C GLU A 52 -1.22 -33.12 28.10
N ARG A 53 -0.11 -33.10 28.84
CA ARG A 53 0.79 -31.94 28.90
C ARG A 53 1.40 -31.65 27.53
N ASP A 54 1.92 -32.67 26.86
CA ASP A 54 2.57 -32.51 25.55
C ASP A 54 1.54 -32.04 24.50
N MET A 55 0.31 -32.55 24.54
CA MET A 55 -0.80 -32.06 23.72
C MET A 55 -1.17 -30.60 24.06
N GLN A 56 -1.19 -30.21 25.34
CA GLN A 56 -1.44 -28.83 25.74
C GLN A 56 -0.32 -27.89 25.29
N GLN A 57 0.94 -28.33 25.36
CA GLN A 57 2.10 -27.60 24.85
C GLN A 57 2.03 -27.45 23.33
N ALA A 58 1.71 -28.53 22.59
CA ALA A 58 1.53 -28.50 21.14
C ALA A 58 0.41 -27.53 20.73
N ARG A 59 -0.75 -27.58 21.41
CA ARG A 59 -1.85 -26.63 21.18
C ARG A 59 -1.43 -25.18 21.45
N SER A 60 -0.70 -24.96 22.54
CA SER A 60 -0.19 -23.62 22.89
C SER A 60 0.83 -23.11 21.87
N ALA A 61 1.65 -24.00 21.31
CA ALA A 61 2.59 -23.67 20.25
C ALA A 61 1.87 -23.29 18.96
N VAL A 62 0.93 -24.11 18.48
CA VAL A 62 0.12 -23.82 17.28
C VAL A 62 -0.63 -22.50 17.43
N LEU A 63 -1.20 -22.22 18.61
CA LEU A 63 -1.89 -20.96 18.86
C LEU A 63 -0.92 -19.77 18.80
N ARG A 64 0.26 -19.89 19.39
CA ARG A 64 1.30 -18.85 19.34
C ARG A 64 1.73 -18.58 17.90
N ASP A 65 2.01 -19.62 17.14
CA ASP A 65 2.45 -19.52 15.74
C ASP A 65 1.35 -18.89 14.87
N SER A 66 0.08 -19.27 15.11
CA SER A 66 -1.07 -18.69 14.42
C SER A 66 -1.23 -17.21 14.74
N LEU A 67 -1.08 -16.83 16.03
CA LEU A 67 -1.13 -15.43 16.46
C LEU A 67 0.00 -14.62 15.82
N GLU A 68 1.23 -15.14 15.85
CA GLU A 68 2.38 -14.47 15.26
C GLU A 68 2.21 -14.31 13.74
N GLY A 69 1.73 -15.35 13.04
CA GLY A 69 1.39 -15.30 11.62
C GLY A 69 0.36 -14.21 11.33
N HIS A 70 -0.75 -14.19 12.09
CA HIS A 70 -1.78 -13.16 11.94
C HIS A 70 -1.23 -11.74 12.15
N TYR A 71 -0.37 -11.52 13.15
CA TYR A 71 0.28 -10.22 13.33
C TYR A 71 1.18 -9.85 12.15
N ARG A 72 1.92 -10.80 11.57
CA ARG A 72 2.73 -10.55 10.36
C ARG A 72 1.85 -10.13 9.18
N ASP A 73 0.73 -10.82 8.95
CA ASP A 73 -0.22 -10.48 7.87
C ASP A 73 -0.79 -9.06 8.01
N LEU A 74 -1.08 -8.63 9.24
CA LEU A 74 -1.54 -7.27 9.53
C LEU A 74 -0.43 -6.24 9.31
N LEU A 75 0.82 -6.55 9.64
CA LEU A 75 1.96 -5.67 9.36
C LEU A 75 2.25 -5.57 7.87
N ASP A 76 2.11 -6.65 7.12
CA ASP A 76 2.24 -6.65 5.66
C ASP A 76 1.13 -5.83 5.01
N THR A 77 -0.08 -5.89 5.56
CA THR A 77 -1.18 -5.01 5.18
C THR A 77 -0.81 -3.53 5.42
N ALA A 78 -0.22 -3.18 6.56
CA ALA A 78 0.25 -1.82 6.82
C ALA A 78 1.36 -1.38 5.84
N ARG A 79 2.28 -2.28 5.45
CA ARG A 79 3.29 -2.02 4.41
C ARG A 79 2.67 -1.80 3.04
N ASN A 80 1.62 -2.52 2.70
CA ASN A 80 0.90 -2.34 1.44
C ASN A 80 0.28 -0.94 1.35
N ILE A 81 -0.30 -0.43 2.45
CA ILE A 81 -0.78 0.94 2.53
C ILE A 81 0.38 1.93 2.30
N GLU A 82 1.53 1.71 2.95
CA GLU A 82 2.71 2.58 2.77
C GLU A 82 3.18 2.61 1.30
N ASN A 83 3.21 1.45 0.63
CA ASN A 83 3.59 1.34 -0.77
C ASN A 83 2.61 2.09 -1.69
N GLN A 84 1.30 1.98 -1.45
CA GLN A 84 0.28 2.72 -2.21
C GLN A 84 0.43 4.23 -2.03
N VAL A 85 0.68 4.68 -0.79
CA VAL A 85 0.95 6.10 -0.48
C VAL A 85 2.23 6.60 -1.16
N ASN A 86 3.28 5.77 -1.20
CA ASN A 86 4.52 6.12 -1.88
C ASN A 86 4.36 6.22 -3.39
N ALA A 87 3.53 5.35 -3.97
CA ALA A 87 3.18 5.33 -5.39
C ALA A 87 2.14 6.38 -5.81
N GLU A 88 1.67 7.24 -4.89
CA GLU A 88 0.63 8.24 -5.16
C GLU A 88 -0.69 7.61 -5.68
N SER A 89 -0.99 6.37 -5.28
CA SER A 89 -2.15 5.60 -5.75
C SER A 89 -3.25 5.47 -4.70
N GLN A 90 -4.45 5.06 -5.14
CA GLN A 90 -5.57 4.81 -4.23
C GLN A 90 -5.27 3.64 -3.27
N ILE A 91 -5.69 3.81 -2.03
CA ILE A 91 -5.55 2.82 -0.95
C ILE A 91 -6.83 1.99 -0.87
N ALA A 92 -6.68 0.66 -0.87
CA ALA A 92 -7.82 -0.25 -0.72
C ALA A 92 -8.60 0.04 0.58
N GLN A 93 -9.93 -0.02 0.56
CA GLN A 93 -10.75 0.23 1.74
C GLN A 93 -11.11 -1.08 2.44
N ASP A 94 -11.60 -0.98 3.69
CA ASP A 94 -11.93 -2.14 4.53
C ASP A 94 -12.88 -3.14 3.87
N LYS A 95 -13.81 -2.67 3.03
CA LYS A 95 -14.80 -3.51 2.34
C LYS A 95 -14.16 -4.39 1.27
N ASP A 96 -12.99 -3.99 0.78
CA ASP A 96 -12.34 -4.60 -0.37
C ASP A 96 -11.37 -5.71 0.06
N VAL A 97 -10.86 -5.64 1.31
CA VAL A 97 -9.79 -6.53 1.79
C VAL A 97 -10.00 -6.93 3.27
N PRO A 98 -10.22 -8.22 3.58
CA PRO A 98 -10.46 -8.69 4.96
C PRO A 98 -9.38 -8.29 5.98
N LEU A 99 -8.10 -8.32 5.59
CA LEU A 99 -7.00 -7.92 6.47
C LEU A 99 -6.94 -6.41 6.73
N MET A 100 -7.41 -5.57 5.79
CA MET A 100 -7.57 -4.13 6.03
C MET A 100 -8.60 -3.89 7.13
N TYR A 101 -9.75 -4.57 7.06
CA TYR A 101 -10.74 -4.53 8.11
C TYR A 101 -10.19 -5.05 9.44
N GLY A 102 -9.42 -6.13 9.43
CA GLY A 102 -8.72 -6.64 10.61
C GLY A 102 -7.78 -5.60 11.24
N LEU A 103 -6.96 -4.94 10.43
CA LEU A 103 -6.05 -3.88 10.86
C LEU A 103 -6.82 -2.68 11.47
N HIS A 104 -7.97 -2.33 10.89
CA HIS A 104 -8.85 -1.29 11.42
C HIS A 104 -9.44 -1.70 12.78
N GLN A 105 -9.89 -2.94 12.95
CA GLN A 105 -10.37 -3.42 14.24
C GLN A 105 -9.30 -3.42 15.34
N HIS A 106 -8.03 -3.64 14.99
CA HIS A 106 -6.90 -3.48 15.91
C HIS A 106 -6.60 -2.01 16.24
N THR A 107 -6.90 -1.08 15.33
CA THR A 107 -6.53 0.33 15.49
C THR A 107 -7.70 1.30 15.24
N PRO A 108 -8.88 1.11 15.86
CA PRO A 108 -10.12 1.79 15.46
C PRO A 108 -10.09 3.30 15.65
N ARG A 109 -9.27 3.79 16.58
CA ARG A 109 -9.09 5.22 16.87
C ARG A 109 -7.87 5.84 16.20
N SER A 110 -7.20 5.08 15.33
CA SER A 110 -6.02 5.58 14.63
C SER A 110 -6.42 6.67 13.63
N PRO A 111 -5.67 7.79 13.56
CA PRO A 111 -5.88 8.81 12.54
C PRO A 111 -5.61 8.29 11.12
N LEU A 112 -4.96 7.11 10.99
CA LEU A 112 -4.73 6.43 9.72
C LEU A 112 -5.99 6.38 8.85
N TRP A 113 -7.13 6.00 9.42
CA TRP A 113 -8.36 5.72 8.67
C TRP A 113 -9.02 6.97 8.09
N GLU A 114 -8.98 8.07 8.84
CA GLU A 114 -9.47 9.34 8.30
C GLU A 114 -8.51 9.90 7.25
N ASN A 115 -7.21 9.73 7.47
CA ASN A 115 -6.20 10.18 6.52
C ASN A 115 -6.24 9.38 5.21
N THR A 116 -6.46 8.06 5.23
CA THR A 116 -6.57 7.23 4.02
C THR A 116 -7.83 7.55 3.22
N ARG A 117 -8.95 7.85 3.89
CA ARG A 117 -10.17 8.37 3.22
C ARG A 117 -9.91 9.71 2.53
N LYS A 118 -9.30 10.66 3.25
CA LYS A 118 -8.92 11.96 2.69
C LYS A 118 -7.92 11.83 1.53
N TRP A 119 -6.98 10.89 1.65
CA TRP A 119 -6.02 10.56 0.60
C TRP A 119 -6.73 10.11 -0.67
N ASN A 120 -7.57 9.06 -0.59
CA ASN A 120 -8.30 8.55 -1.76
C ASN A 120 -9.15 9.62 -2.43
N ARG A 121 -9.87 10.43 -1.65
CA ARG A 121 -10.64 11.55 -2.18
C ARG A 121 -9.75 12.55 -2.91
N THR A 122 -8.60 12.91 -2.34
CA THR A 122 -7.67 13.87 -2.95
C THR A 122 -7.04 13.30 -4.24
N VAL A 123 -6.72 12.00 -4.27
CA VAL A 123 -6.22 11.31 -5.49
C VAL A 123 -7.28 11.31 -6.59
N THR A 124 -8.54 11.06 -6.26
CA THR A 124 -9.65 11.14 -7.22
C THR A 124 -9.85 12.57 -7.74
N GLU A 125 -9.92 13.57 -6.84
CA GLU A 125 -10.04 14.99 -7.21
C GLU A 125 -8.88 15.43 -8.11
N LEU A 126 -7.66 14.95 -7.85
CA LEU A 126 -6.49 15.22 -8.68
C LEU A 126 -6.61 14.61 -10.07
N GLY A 127 -7.00 13.33 -10.17
CA GLY A 127 -7.17 12.67 -11.48
C GLY A 127 -8.28 13.30 -12.34
N GLU A 128 -9.37 13.74 -11.73
CA GLU A 128 -10.43 14.49 -12.41
C GLU A 128 -9.93 15.84 -12.93
N LEU A 129 -9.15 16.56 -12.11
CA LEU A 129 -8.57 17.85 -12.48
C LEU A 129 -7.51 17.71 -13.59
N GLU A 130 -6.66 16.69 -13.53
CA GLU A 130 -5.68 16.36 -14.58
C GLU A 130 -6.38 16.08 -15.92
N ALA A 131 -7.46 15.30 -15.90
CA ALA A 131 -8.26 15.03 -17.09
C ALA A 131 -8.89 16.30 -17.65
N LYS A 132 -9.43 17.16 -16.78
CA LYS A 132 -9.98 18.46 -17.17
C LYS A 132 -8.92 19.36 -17.82
N ILE A 133 -7.78 19.57 -17.16
CA ILE A 133 -6.68 20.38 -17.68
C ILE A 133 -6.22 19.86 -19.04
N ARG A 134 -6.08 18.55 -19.20
CA ARG A 134 -5.72 17.95 -20.48
C ARG A 134 -6.72 18.28 -21.59
N ASN A 135 -8.01 18.20 -21.31
CA ASN A 135 -9.07 18.53 -22.26
C ASN A 135 -9.07 20.04 -22.61
N ASP A 136 -8.84 20.89 -21.61
CA ASP A 136 -8.77 22.34 -21.81
C ASP A 136 -7.54 22.72 -22.64
N ILE A 137 -6.38 22.08 -22.40
CA ILE A 137 -5.17 22.21 -23.22
C ILE A 137 -5.46 21.77 -24.65
N GLN A 138 -6.08 20.60 -24.82
CA GLN A 138 -6.43 20.09 -26.16
C GLN A 138 -7.30 21.10 -26.92
N THR A 139 -8.36 21.60 -26.28
CA THR A 139 -9.26 22.61 -26.85
C THR A 139 -8.51 23.90 -27.23
N ALA A 140 -7.65 24.39 -26.35
CA ALA A 140 -6.88 25.61 -26.58
C ALA A 140 -5.86 25.48 -27.72
N VAL A 141 -5.26 24.29 -27.88
CA VAL A 141 -4.30 23.97 -28.94
C VAL A 141 -5.01 23.79 -30.28
N GLU A 142 -6.12 23.04 -30.31
CA GLU A 142 -6.90 22.81 -31.55
C GLU A 142 -7.55 24.09 -32.09
N ALA A 143 -7.85 25.05 -31.22
CA ALA A 143 -8.38 26.36 -31.60
C ALA A 143 -7.31 27.33 -32.16
N ASP A 144 -6.01 27.03 -32.02
CA ASP A 144 -4.94 27.91 -32.54
C ASP A 144 -4.72 27.66 -34.04
N ASP A 145 -5.25 28.56 -34.87
CA ASP A 145 -5.17 28.45 -36.33
C ASP A 145 -3.73 28.43 -36.87
N ARG A 146 -2.74 28.94 -36.12
CA ARG A 146 -1.33 28.91 -36.52
C ARG A 146 -0.81 27.49 -36.64
N LEU A 147 -1.35 26.55 -35.86
CA LEU A 147 -0.98 25.14 -35.91
C LEU A 147 -1.56 24.42 -37.13
N LYS A 148 -2.70 24.87 -37.66
CA LYS A 148 -3.30 24.29 -38.87
C LYS A 148 -2.44 24.53 -40.12
N GLY A 149 -1.65 25.60 -40.12
CA GLY A 149 -0.68 25.91 -41.18
C GLY A 149 0.61 25.09 -41.12
N LEU A 150 0.81 24.28 -40.08
CA LEU A 150 2.00 23.45 -39.93
C LEU A 150 1.75 22.08 -40.58
N ILE A 151 2.60 21.70 -41.54
CA ILE A 151 2.49 20.44 -42.28
C ILE A 151 3.60 19.52 -41.80
N SER A 152 3.25 18.49 -41.04
CA SER A 152 4.18 17.46 -40.57
C SER A 152 4.04 16.18 -41.40
N LYS A 153 5.16 15.56 -41.77
CA LYS A 153 5.17 14.22 -42.39
C LYS A 153 5.00 13.08 -41.37
N TYR A 154 4.86 13.39 -40.08
CA TYR A 154 4.74 12.40 -39.01
C TYR A 154 3.30 11.95 -38.78
N SER A 155 3.09 10.64 -38.65
CA SER A 155 1.77 10.05 -38.41
C SER A 155 1.14 10.42 -37.06
N GLY A 156 1.95 10.77 -36.06
CA GLY A 156 1.45 11.19 -34.74
C GLY A 156 1.04 12.66 -34.65
N GLY A 157 1.31 13.48 -35.67
CA GLY A 157 0.88 14.88 -35.76
C GLY A 157 1.55 15.85 -34.77
N ILE A 158 1.53 17.14 -35.11
CA ILE A 158 2.09 18.22 -34.26
C ILE A 158 1.20 18.47 -33.04
N ILE A 159 -0.11 18.45 -33.22
CA ILE A 159 -1.09 18.77 -32.16
C ILE A 159 -0.94 17.83 -30.94
N PRO A 160 -0.92 16.49 -31.09
CA PRO A 160 -0.71 15.60 -29.94
C PRO A 160 0.63 15.82 -29.24
N ALA A 161 1.68 16.12 -30.00
CA ALA A 161 3.01 16.42 -29.45
C ALA A 161 3.01 17.70 -28.61
N VAL A 162 2.32 18.77 -29.07
CA VAL A 162 2.13 20.02 -28.33
C VAL A 162 1.35 19.77 -27.04
N ILE A 163 0.22 19.05 -27.11
CA ILE A 163 -0.60 18.73 -25.94
C ILE A 163 0.22 17.99 -24.89
N ASN A 164 0.99 16.96 -25.29
CA ASN A 164 1.79 16.17 -24.36
C ASN A 164 2.85 17.00 -23.63
N VAL A 165 3.53 17.92 -24.33
CA VAL A 165 4.49 18.85 -23.72
C VAL A 165 3.79 19.76 -22.72
N LEU A 166 2.67 20.37 -23.11
CA LEU A 166 1.97 21.33 -22.25
C LEU A 166 1.39 20.67 -21.00
N VAL A 167 0.85 19.45 -21.12
CA VAL A 167 0.42 18.64 -19.96
C VAL A 167 1.61 18.35 -19.04
N HIS A 168 2.77 18.00 -19.61
CA HIS A 168 3.98 17.81 -18.82
C HIS A 168 4.42 19.09 -18.09
N GLN A 169 4.34 20.24 -18.76
CA GLN A 169 4.68 21.53 -18.17
C GLN A 169 3.78 21.85 -16.97
N VAL A 170 2.47 21.68 -17.10
CA VAL A 170 1.54 21.88 -15.97
C VAL A 170 1.90 20.96 -14.80
N ASN A 171 2.15 19.68 -15.07
CA ASN A 171 2.54 18.73 -14.04
C ASN A 171 3.84 19.13 -13.31
N LYS A 172 4.78 19.76 -14.01
CA LYS A 172 6.03 20.26 -13.43
C LYS A 172 5.80 21.51 -12.59
N TRP A 173 5.13 22.52 -13.14
CA TRP A 173 4.89 23.78 -12.45
C TRP A 173 4.05 23.59 -11.17
N THR A 174 3.03 22.74 -11.22
CA THR A 174 2.16 22.46 -10.07
C THR A 174 2.85 21.68 -8.96
N ARG A 175 3.99 21.05 -9.26
CA ARG A 175 4.90 20.42 -8.28
C ARG A 175 6.02 21.37 -7.80
N GLY A 176 6.00 22.63 -8.24
CA GLY A 176 7.03 23.62 -7.92
C GLY A 176 8.34 23.43 -8.68
N GLU A 177 8.32 22.65 -9.77
CA GLU A 177 9.48 22.44 -10.64
C GLU A 177 9.50 23.47 -11.79
N GLU A 178 10.70 23.81 -12.29
CA GLU A 178 10.90 24.81 -13.35
C GLU A 178 10.21 24.44 -14.67
N GLY A 179 10.08 23.13 -14.94
CA GLY A 179 9.60 22.62 -16.22
C GLY A 179 10.67 22.67 -17.32
N LEU A 180 10.23 22.54 -18.56
CA LEU A 180 11.03 22.69 -19.77
C LEU A 180 11.23 24.18 -20.07
N ILE A 181 12.41 24.53 -20.58
CA ILE A 181 12.81 25.88 -20.99
C ILE A 181 13.09 25.87 -22.49
N MET A 182 12.42 26.74 -23.23
CA MET A 182 12.54 26.81 -24.70
C MET A 182 13.99 26.91 -25.20
N ASN A 183 14.84 27.72 -24.56
CA ASN A 183 16.23 27.90 -25.00
C ASN A 183 17.17 26.74 -24.63
N ARG A 184 16.77 25.88 -23.69
CA ARG A 184 17.59 24.78 -23.18
C ARG A 184 17.15 23.44 -23.74
N ASP A 185 15.85 23.22 -23.78
CA ASP A 185 15.22 21.92 -23.96
C ASP A 185 14.56 21.76 -25.34
N PHE A 186 14.55 22.82 -26.17
CA PHE A 186 14.10 22.76 -27.56
C PHE A 186 15.29 22.52 -28.49
N HIS A 187 15.26 21.39 -29.18
CA HIS A 187 16.30 20.96 -30.10
C HIS A 187 15.76 20.83 -31.51
N ILE A 188 16.62 21.10 -32.49
CA ILE A 188 16.30 21.03 -33.90
C ILE A 188 17.33 20.13 -34.56
N GLU A 189 16.90 18.98 -35.06
CA GLU A 189 17.74 18.10 -35.87
C GLU A 189 17.47 18.39 -37.34
N LYS A 190 18.54 18.58 -38.14
CA LYS A 190 18.39 18.79 -39.59
C LYS A 190 18.11 17.46 -40.27
N THR A 191 17.11 17.44 -41.14
CA THR A 191 16.79 16.30 -42.00
C THR A 191 17.11 16.63 -43.47
N ALA A 192 16.66 15.82 -44.41
CA ALA A 192 16.85 16.09 -45.84
C ALA A 192 16.00 17.29 -46.33
N GLU A 193 16.47 17.96 -47.38
CA GLU A 193 15.67 18.90 -48.19
C GLU A 193 15.09 20.11 -47.44
N GLY A 194 15.87 20.77 -46.57
CA GLY A 194 15.44 22.03 -45.91
C GLY A 194 14.43 21.84 -44.77
N ARG A 195 14.15 20.58 -44.42
CA ARG A 195 13.29 20.19 -43.31
C ARG A 195 14.07 19.96 -42.05
N VAL A 196 13.33 19.98 -40.96
CA VAL A 196 13.88 19.80 -39.62
C VAL A 196 12.94 18.97 -38.77
N LEU A 197 13.50 18.29 -37.78
CA LEU A 197 12.80 17.53 -36.77
C LEU A 197 12.94 18.27 -35.42
N PRO A 198 11.98 19.14 -35.07
CA PRO A 198 11.98 19.81 -33.79
C PRO A 198 11.56 18.85 -32.69
N ARG A 199 12.21 19.02 -31.53
CA ARG A 199 11.95 18.25 -30.32
C ARG A 199 11.93 19.20 -29.13
N TYR A 200 10.99 19.02 -28.22
CA TYR A 200 10.93 19.78 -26.97
C TYR A 200 10.83 18.80 -25.80
N GLY A 201 11.91 18.71 -25.03
CA GLY A 201 12.07 17.69 -23.99
C GLY A 201 11.95 16.27 -24.54
N PHE A 202 10.89 15.56 -24.17
CA PHE A 202 10.65 14.17 -24.57
C PHE A 202 9.79 14.04 -25.84
N SER A 203 9.19 15.14 -26.33
CA SER A 203 8.22 15.10 -27.43
C SER A 203 8.84 15.51 -28.75
N ASN A 204 8.50 14.78 -29.82
CA ASN A 204 8.89 15.04 -31.20
C ASN A 204 7.66 15.53 -31.98
N PHE A 205 7.78 16.63 -32.72
CA PHE A 205 6.67 17.22 -33.50
C PHE A 205 6.60 16.73 -34.96
N GLY A 206 7.52 15.86 -35.36
CA GLY A 206 7.65 15.36 -36.72
C GLY A 206 8.38 16.32 -37.65
N GLU A 207 8.70 15.86 -38.85
CA GLU A 207 9.41 16.68 -39.83
C GLU A 207 8.54 17.81 -40.36
N ILE A 208 9.02 19.04 -40.18
CA ILE A 208 8.38 20.27 -40.68
C ILE A 208 9.40 21.09 -41.50
N GLU A 209 8.91 22.09 -42.23
CA GLU A 209 9.79 23.01 -42.95
C GLU A 209 10.52 23.94 -41.96
N GLY A 210 11.79 24.27 -42.22
CA GLY A 210 12.60 25.06 -41.29
C GLY A 210 11.98 26.41 -40.88
N TYR A 211 11.25 27.08 -41.77
CA TYR A 211 10.58 28.35 -41.48
C TYR A 211 9.39 28.20 -40.51
N GLN A 212 8.84 27.00 -40.36
CA GLN A 212 7.68 26.71 -39.50
C GLN A 212 8.07 26.58 -38.02
N VAL A 213 9.35 26.42 -37.70
CA VAL A 213 9.84 26.24 -36.32
C VAL A 213 9.55 27.44 -35.44
N GLU A 214 9.74 28.65 -35.94
CA GLU A 214 9.51 29.86 -35.15
C GLU A 214 8.02 30.06 -34.83
N THR A 215 7.13 29.69 -35.77
CA THR A 215 5.68 29.63 -35.50
C THR A 215 5.35 28.62 -34.40
N LEU A 216 5.94 27.42 -34.45
CA LEU A 216 5.74 26.40 -33.42
C LEU A 216 6.21 26.88 -32.03
N LYS A 217 7.40 27.49 -31.95
CA LYS A 217 7.91 28.07 -30.70
C LYS A 217 6.99 29.15 -30.15
N ALA A 218 6.54 30.06 -31.01
CA ALA A 218 5.64 31.15 -30.61
C ALA A 218 4.33 30.60 -30.05
N VAL A 219 3.72 29.61 -30.71
CA VAL A 219 2.50 28.95 -30.22
C VAL A 219 2.74 28.32 -28.84
N LEU A 220 3.83 27.56 -28.67
CA LEU A 220 4.16 26.93 -27.39
C LEU A 220 4.28 27.97 -26.27
N VAL A 221 5.06 29.04 -26.48
CA VAL A 221 5.24 30.11 -25.48
C VAL A 221 3.92 30.79 -25.14
N ASP A 222 3.12 31.16 -26.15
CA ASP A 222 1.84 31.85 -25.92
C ASP A 222 0.85 30.97 -25.14
N VAL A 223 0.79 29.67 -25.47
CA VAL A 223 -0.08 28.72 -24.77
C VAL A 223 0.43 28.48 -23.35
N GLU A 224 1.74 28.31 -23.15
CA GLU A 224 2.36 28.16 -21.82
C GLU A 224 2.03 29.37 -20.91
N VAL A 225 2.14 30.60 -21.42
CA VAL A 225 1.81 31.83 -20.67
C VAL A 225 0.33 31.85 -20.26
N ARG A 226 -0.58 31.47 -21.16
CA ARG A 226 -2.02 31.42 -20.87
C ARG A 226 -2.35 30.35 -19.82
N ILE A 227 -1.79 29.15 -19.96
CA ILE A 227 -2.03 28.03 -19.04
C ILE A 227 -1.60 28.38 -17.61
N LYS A 228 -0.47 29.08 -17.44
CA LYS A 228 -0.01 29.50 -16.10
C LYS A 228 -1.01 30.40 -15.37
N GLN A 229 -1.93 31.05 -16.08
CA GLN A 229 -2.96 31.90 -15.51
C GLN A 229 -4.25 31.13 -15.16
N TRP A 230 -4.33 29.85 -15.52
CA TRP A 230 -5.52 29.04 -15.26
C TRP A 230 -5.69 28.75 -13.77
N PRO A 231 -6.88 28.97 -13.18
CA PRO A 231 -7.14 28.67 -11.78
C PRO A 231 -6.95 27.18 -11.46
N GLU A 232 -7.15 26.31 -12.45
CA GLU A 232 -6.91 24.87 -12.38
C GLU A 232 -5.47 24.53 -11.96
N CYS A 233 -4.46 25.29 -12.42
CA CYS A 233 -3.07 25.05 -12.03
C CYS A 233 -2.87 25.28 -10.52
N SER A 234 -3.44 26.36 -9.97
CA SER A 234 -3.38 26.61 -8.53
C SER A 234 -4.19 25.59 -7.72
N GLN A 235 -5.34 25.14 -8.25
CA GLN A 235 -6.12 24.05 -7.64
C GLN A 235 -5.31 22.75 -7.58
N MET A 236 -4.61 22.40 -8.66
CA MET A 236 -3.77 21.21 -8.74
C MET A 236 -2.61 21.28 -7.75
N GLU A 237 -1.91 22.42 -7.66
CA GLU A 237 -0.87 22.66 -6.67
C GLU A 237 -1.40 22.47 -5.22
N ASN A 238 -2.59 22.99 -4.92
CA ASN A 238 -3.23 22.84 -3.61
C ASN A 238 -3.54 21.36 -3.28
N LEU A 239 -4.02 20.59 -4.25
CA LEU A 239 -4.27 19.15 -4.08
C LEU A 239 -2.97 18.37 -3.87
N LEU A 240 -1.91 18.67 -4.63
CA LEU A 240 -0.59 18.05 -4.46
C LEU A 240 0.03 18.37 -3.09
N ASN A 241 -0.08 19.62 -2.64
CA ASN A 241 0.35 20.02 -1.31
C ASN A 241 -0.44 19.30 -0.21
N ARG A 242 -1.74 19.10 -0.41
CA ARG A 242 -2.58 18.30 0.50
C ARG A 242 -2.15 16.83 0.51
N LEU A 243 -1.87 16.22 -0.63
CA LEU A 243 -1.33 14.86 -0.72
C LEU A 243 0.01 14.75 0.02
N SER A 244 0.94 15.69 -0.16
CA SER A 244 2.23 15.68 0.54
C SER A 244 2.08 15.69 2.07
N ARG A 245 1.16 16.52 2.60
CA ARG A 245 0.84 16.56 4.04
C ARG A 245 0.22 15.26 4.53
N LEU A 246 -0.74 14.70 3.77
CA LEU A 246 -1.38 13.42 4.09
C LEU A 246 -0.37 12.27 4.05
N LYS A 247 0.52 12.23 3.05
CA LYS A 247 1.61 11.25 2.91
C LYS A 247 2.47 11.23 4.15
N LYS A 248 2.91 12.40 4.63
CA LYS A 248 3.69 12.51 5.87
C LYS A 248 2.90 11.96 7.07
N SER A 249 1.67 12.39 7.26
CA SER A 249 0.85 11.97 8.41
C SER A 249 0.53 10.46 8.40
N ILE A 250 0.21 9.88 7.23
CA ILE A 250 -0.02 8.44 7.09
C ILE A 250 1.27 7.67 7.39
N ARG A 251 2.39 8.09 6.81
CA ARG A 251 3.69 7.43 7.02
C ARG A 251 4.14 7.44 8.47
N GLU A 252 3.93 8.54 9.21
CA GLU A 252 4.26 8.60 10.65
C GLU A 252 3.51 7.53 11.46
N VAL A 253 2.22 7.35 11.17
CA VAL A 253 1.39 6.34 11.84
C VAL A 253 1.81 4.93 11.43
N LEU A 254 2.00 4.67 10.13
CA LEU A 254 2.43 3.36 9.63
C LEU A 254 3.82 2.98 10.14
N THR A 255 4.75 3.93 10.19
CA THR A 255 6.10 3.73 10.76
C THR A 255 6.00 3.27 12.21
N THR A 256 5.12 3.88 12.99
CA THR A 256 4.90 3.49 14.39
C THR A 256 4.37 2.06 14.49
N ILE A 257 3.38 1.70 13.67
CA ILE A 257 2.81 0.34 13.63
C ILE A 257 3.87 -0.69 13.21
N ILE A 258 4.58 -0.43 12.12
CA ILE A 258 5.56 -1.34 11.50
C ILE A 258 6.77 -1.55 12.41
N LEU A 259 7.31 -0.48 12.99
CA LEU A 259 8.51 -0.57 13.84
C LEU A 259 8.23 -1.11 15.23
N ARG A 260 7.09 -0.77 15.84
CA ARG A 260 6.73 -1.32 17.15
C ARG A 260 6.35 -2.80 17.06
N ARG A 261 5.87 -3.27 15.90
CA ARG A 261 5.38 -4.64 15.67
C ARG A 261 4.30 -5.08 16.66
N ILE A 262 3.61 -4.12 17.28
CA ILE A 262 2.56 -4.35 18.26
C ILE A 262 1.32 -3.62 17.76
N LEU A 263 0.26 -4.37 17.50
CA LEU A 263 -1.06 -3.86 17.19
C LEU A 263 -1.96 -4.07 18.41
N PRO A 264 -2.47 -3.01 19.04
CA PRO A 264 -3.38 -3.17 20.17
C PRO A 264 -4.70 -3.83 19.73
N GLY A 265 -5.48 -4.33 20.69
CA GLY A 265 -6.83 -4.84 20.42
C GLY A 265 -6.89 -6.25 19.82
N LYS A 266 -8.07 -6.59 19.28
CA LYS A 266 -8.39 -7.86 18.65
C LYS A 266 -9.28 -7.61 17.43
N CYS A 267 -9.15 -8.43 16.41
CA CYS A 267 -10.08 -8.46 15.28
C CYS A 267 -10.85 -9.79 15.23
N LYS A 268 -11.87 -9.85 14.37
CA LYS A 268 -12.68 -11.05 14.12
C LYS A 268 -11.85 -12.24 13.62
N TYR A 269 -10.66 -11.98 13.08
CA TYR A 269 -9.77 -12.98 12.51
C TYR A 269 -8.63 -13.38 13.45
N CYS A 270 -8.57 -12.83 14.67
CA CYS A 270 -7.58 -13.25 15.66
C CYS A 270 -7.79 -14.76 15.99
N PRO A 271 -6.73 -15.58 16.02
CA PRO A 271 -6.79 -17.02 16.34
C PRO A 271 -7.25 -17.42 17.75
N LEU A 272 -8.03 -16.61 18.46
CA LEU A 272 -8.40 -16.76 19.89
C LEU A 272 -9.87 -17.15 20.09
#